data_AF-A0A9N8ZN70-F1
#
_entry.id   AF-A0A9N8ZN70-F1
#
_cell.length_a   1.000
_cell.length_b   1.000
_cell.length_c   1.000
_cell.angle_alpha   90.00
_cell.angle_beta   90.00
_cell.angle_gamma   90.00
#
_symmetry.space_group_name_H-M   'P 1'
#
loop_
_entity.id
_entity.type
_entity.pdbx_description
1 polymer ?
#
loop_
_entity_poly.entity_id
_entity_poly.type
_entity_poly.pdbx_seq_one_letter_code
_entity_poly.pdbx_strand_id
1 'polypeptide(L)'
;MNKFRSTLLFALFVYAVLSVALYETANALAIKRQTPNCGELKITSPKAGQTCKKGDEITVEVSCGSSGVTKIASLDIYSPKGAIKFAWSGSLPCTGGKASQKLKLDIPDGADVKYGTGSDATGFMIRAWGAVGDNGPHCTAMSDQFHIDDTKTSSKKKKNS
;
A
#
# COMPACT_ATOMS: atom_id res chain seq x y z
N MET A 1 -10.87 62.98 25.07
CA MET A 1 -9.90 61.87 25.30
C MET A 1 -10.56 60.49 25.50
N ASN A 2 -11.84 60.39 25.89
CA ASN A 2 -12.50 59.09 26.13
C ASN A 2 -12.84 58.28 24.85
N LYS A 3 -13.17 58.94 23.73
CA LYS A 3 -13.48 58.25 22.46
C LYS A 3 -12.27 57.50 21.89
N PHE A 4 -11.08 58.11 21.90
CA PHE A 4 -9.85 57.49 21.39
C PHE A 4 -9.43 56.24 22.19
N ARG A 5 -9.59 56.29 23.52
CA ARG A 5 -9.34 55.13 24.40
C ARG A 5 -10.33 54.00 24.14
N SER A 6 -11.61 54.32 23.93
CA SER A 6 -12.64 53.32 23.62
C SER A 6 -12.42 52.64 22.27
N THR A 7 -12.04 53.41 21.23
CA THR A 7 -11.71 52.85 19.91
C THR A 7 -10.46 51.96 19.95
N LEU A 8 -9.42 52.36 20.70
CA LEU A 8 -8.21 51.57 20.86
C LEU A 8 -8.47 50.24 21.58
N LEU A 9 -9.25 50.27 22.66
CA LEU A 9 -9.62 49.06 23.41
C LEU A 9 -10.46 48.10 22.56
N PHE A 10 -11.37 48.63 21.75
CA PHE A 10 -12.18 47.81 20.83
C PHE A 10 -11.31 47.14 19.75
N ALA A 11 -10.36 47.88 19.15
CA ALA A 11 -9.45 47.33 18.15
C ALA A 11 -8.55 46.22 18.72
N LEU A 12 -8.05 46.39 19.94
CA LEU A 12 -7.25 45.37 20.63
C LEU A 12 -8.06 44.11 20.94
N PHE A 13 -9.32 44.27 21.35
CA PHE A 13 -10.21 43.15 21.61
C PHE A 13 -10.50 42.35 20.32
N VAL A 14 -10.81 43.04 19.22
CA VAL A 14 -11.03 42.39 17.91
C VAL A 14 -9.78 41.64 17.44
N TYR A 15 -8.60 42.24 17.60
CA TYR A 15 -7.33 41.58 17.26
C TYR A 15 -7.08 40.32 18.10
N ALA A 16 -7.34 40.39 19.41
CA ALA A 16 -7.22 39.25 20.31
C ALA A 16 -8.15 38.10 19.88
N VAL A 17 -9.43 38.38 19.61
CA VAL A 17 -10.40 37.38 19.16
C VAL A 17 -9.96 36.73 17.83
N LEU A 18 -9.50 37.53 16.86
CA LEU A 18 -8.96 37.02 15.59
C LEU A 18 -7.73 36.12 15.79
N SER A 19 -6.82 36.51 16.68
CA SER A 19 -5.61 35.72 16.96
C SER A 19 -5.92 34.35 17.61
N VAL A 20 -6.95 34.30 18.47
CA VAL A 20 -7.42 33.03 19.06
C VAL A 20 -8.06 32.13 18.00
N ALA A 21 -8.91 32.69 17.13
CA ALA A 21 -9.50 31.94 16.02
C ALA A 21 -8.46 31.38 15.04
N LEU A 22 -7.39 32.15 14.77
CA LEU A 22 -6.25 31.68 13.96
C LEU A 22 -5.45 30.57 14.67
N TYR A 23 -5.31 30.64 15.99
CA TYR A 23 -4.61 29.62 16.77
C TYR A 23 -5.40 28.29 16.83
N GLU A 24 -6.71 28.35 17.06
CA GLU A 24 -7.58 27.16 17.08
C GLU A 24 -7.62 26.47 15.71
N THR A 25 -7.69 27.24 14.62
CA THR A 25 -7.66 26.69 13.26
C THR A 25 -6.30 26.11 12.89
N ALA A 26 -5.19 26.73 13.32
CA ALA A 26 -3.85 26.17 13.14
C ALA A 26 -3.66 24.84 13.91
N ASN A 27 -4.17 24.75 15.14
CA ASN A 27 -4.13 23.53 15.94
C ASN A 27 -5.02 22.43 15.36
N ALA A 28 -6.21 22.76 14.85
CA ALA A 28 -7.06 21.79 14.15
C ALA A 28 -6.39 21.23 12.88
N LEU A 29 -5.62 22.07 12.15
CA LEU A 29 -4.81 21.60 11.02
C LEU A 29 -3.61 20.75 11.46
N ALA A 30 -2.96 21.10 12.57
CA ALA A 30 -1.80 20.36 13.08
C ALA A 30 -2.19 18.94 13.56
N ILE A 31 -3.36 18.78 14.20
CA ILE A 31 -3.87 17.47 14.65
C ILE A 31 -4.21 16.56 13.46
N LYS A 32 -4.63 17.12 12.32
CA LYS A 32 -4.84 16.35 11.08
C LYS A 32 -3.55 15.92 10.37
N ARG A 33 -2.38 16.42 10.79
CA ARG A 33 -1.07 16.06 10.24
C ARG A 33 -0.30 15.08 11.13
N GLN A 34 -0.97 14.20 11.86
CA GLN A 34 -0.30 12.97 12.25
C GLN A 34 0.01 12.20 10.97
N THR A 35 1.29 12.20 10.58
CA THR A 35 1.78 11.32 9.52
C THR A 35 1.32 9.91 9.84
N PRO A 36 0.62 9.24 8.92
CA PRO A 36 0.12 7.90 9.15
C PRO A 36 1.29 6.99 9.54
N ASN A 37 1.13 6.19 10.59
CA ASN A 37 2.13 5.21 11.01
C ASN A 37 2.14 4.04 10.01
N CYS A 38 2.62 4.27 8.80
CA CYS A 38 2.65 3.26 7.73
C CYS A 38 3.67 2.14 7.98
N GLY A 39 4.49 2.23 9.04
CA GLY A 39 5.62 1.31 9.28
C GLY A 39 5.22 -0.14 9.54
N GLU A 40 3.97 -0.39 9.94
CA GLU A 40 3.47 -1.75 10.24
C GLU A 40 2.65 -2.37 9.10
N LEU A 41 2.46 -1.65 7.98
CA LEU A 41 1.90 -2.23 6.78
C LEU A 41 2.96 -3.12 6.11
N LYS A 42 2.71 -4.43 6.06
CA LYS A 42 3.67 -5.41 5.51
C LYS A 42 2.98 -6.49 4.71
N ILE A 43 3.53 -6.85 3.56
CA ILE A 43 3.11 -8.04 2.81
C ILE A 43 3.85 -9.25 3.40
N THR A 44 3.10 -10.27 3.82
CA THR A 44 3.64 -11.49 4.45
C THR A 44 3.63 -12.71 3.52
N SER A 45 2.87 -12.64 2.44
CA SER A 45 2.83 -13.64 1.36
C SER A 45 2.69 -12.92 0.01
N PRO A 46 3.43 -13.33 -1.04
CA PRO A 46 4.36 -14.46 -1.09
C PRO A 46 5.63 -14.26 -0.24
N LYS A 47 6.26 -15.35 0.19
CA LYS A 47 7.50 -15.31 0.98
C LYS A 47 8.71 -15.02 0.10
N ALA A 48 9.76 -14.46 0.69
CA ALA A 48 11.04 -14.25 0.02
C ALA A 48 11.56 -15.55 -0.63
N GLY A 49 11.94 -15.48 -1.90
CA GLY A 49 12.46 -16.61 -2.69
C GLY A 49 11.42 -17.69 -3.05
N GLN A 50 10.16 -17.52 -2.66
CA GLN A 50 9.10 -18.46 -3.03
C GLN A 50 8.96 -18.53 -4.54
N THR A 51 8.77 -19.73 -5.09
CA THR A 51 8.47 -19.91 -6.52
C THR A 51 7.00 -20.25 -6.68
N CYS A 52 6.33 -19.48 -7.53
CA CYS A 52 4.93 -19.67 -7.91
C CYS A 52 4.86 -20.10 -9.38
N LYS A 53 3.79 -20.77 -9.81
CA LYS A 53 3.64 -21.11 -11.24
C LYS A 53 2.91 -20.00 -11.98
N LYS A 54 3.28 -19.78 -13.24
CA LYS A 54 2.56 -18.89 -14.15
C LYS A 54 1.12 -19.38 -14.31
N GLY A 55 0.16 -18.46 -14.23
CA GLY A 55 -1.27 -18.76 -14.37
C GLY A 55 -1.97 -19.25 -13.10
N ASP A 56 -1.23 -19.63 -12.05
CA ASP A 56 -1.82 -20.02 -10.77
C ASP A 56 -2.36 -18.81 -9.99
N GLU A 57 -3.29 -19.09 -9.07
CA GLU A 57 -3.70 -18.12 -8.05
C GLU A 57 -2.78 -18.21 -6.83
N ILE A 58 -2.27 -17.05 -6.41
CA ILE A 58 -1.56 -16.91 -5.14
C ILE A 58 -2.43 -16.17 -4.14
N THR A 59 -2.32 -16.54 -2.87
CA THR A 59 -2.89 -15.75 -1.78
C THR A 59 -1.87 -14.73 -1.34
N VAL A 60 -2.17 -13.45 -1.56
CA VAL A 60 -1.43 -12.34 -0.98
C VAL A 60 -2.00 -12.05 0.39
N GLU A 61 -1.12 -11.97 1.37
CA GLU A 61 -1.48 -11.63 2.74
C GLU A 61 -0.78 -10.33 3.13
N VAL A 62 -1.56 -9.43 3.71
CA VAL A 62 -1.10 -8.13 4.16
C VAL A 62 -1.39 -8.00 5.64
N SER A 63 -0.35 -7.77 6.43
CA SER A 63 -0.46 -7.31 7.81
C SER A 63 -0.66 -5.80 7.79
N CYS A 64 -1.77 -5.33 8.35
CA CYS A 64 -2.05 -3.91 8.54
C CYS A 64 -1.58 -3.43 9.92
N GLY A 65 -1.31 -4.33 10.87
CA GLY A 65 -0.80 -3.99 12.20
C GLY A 65 -1.65 -2.92 12.91
N SER A 66 -0.98 -2.01 13.63
CA SER A 66 -1.54 -0.80 14.24
C SER A 66 -1.40 0.44 13.35
N SER A 67 -1.12 0.27 12.05
CA SER A 67 -0.82 1.37 11.12
C SER A 67 -1.99 2.34 10.84
N GLY A 68 -3.18 2.04 11.35
CA GLY A 68 -4.41 2.77 11.04
C GLY A 68 -4.94 2.50 9.62
N VAL A 69 -4.28 1.64 8.84
CA VAL A 69 -4.78 1.19 7.53
C VAL A 69 -6.03 0.35 7.75
N THR A 70 -7.16 0.82 7.21
CA THR A 70 -8.47 0.15 7.35
C THR A 70 -8.81 -0.72 6.15
N LYS A 71 -8.21 -0.44 4.98
CA LYS A 71 -8.43 -1.19 3.74
C LYS A 71 -7.22 -1.17 2.84
N ILE A 72 -7.05 -2.23 2.04
CA ILE A 72 -6.15 -2.29 0.89
C ILE A 72 -6.96 -1.93 -0.36
N ALA A 73 -6.52 -0.88 -1.06
CA ALA A 73 -7.18 -0.33 -2.23
C ALA A 73 -6.74 -1.02 -3.54
N SER A 74 -5.48 -1.45 -3.58
CA SER A 74 -4.95 -2.16 -4.74
C SER A 74 -3.73 -3.02 -4.41
N LEU A 75 -3.51 -3.99 -5.28
CA LEU A 75 -2.34 -4.85 -5.32
C LEU A 75 -1.79 -4.86 -6.75
N ASP A 76 -0.49 -4.58 -6.87
CA ASP A 76 0.21 -4.53 -8.15
C ASP A 76 1.35 -5.56 -8.19
N ILE A 77 1.59 -6.14 -9.36
CA ILE A 77 2.79 -6.97 -9.60
C ILE A 77 3.90 -6.09 -10.18
N TYR A 78 5.05 -6.15 -9.53
CA TYR A 78 6.25 -5.37 -9.81
C TYR A 78 7.42 -6.26 -10.19
N SER A 79 8.31 -5.73 -11.02
CA SER A 79 9.68 -6.22 -11.23
C SER A 79 10.68 -5.12 -10.85
N PRO A 80 11.98 -5.42 -10.75
CA PRO A 80 13.04 -4.41 -10.64
C PRO A 80 13.01 -3.36 -11.77
N LYS A 81 12.44 -3.69 -12.94
CA LYS A 81 12.29 -2.75 -14.07
C LYS A 81 11.06 -1.85 -13.95
N GLY A 82 10.19 -2.08 -12.97
CA GLY A 82 8.98 -1.30 -12.73
C GLY A 82 7.71 -2.13 -12.63
N ALA A 83 6.57 -1.44 -12.66
CA ALA A 83 5.25 -2.07 -12.63
C ALA A 83 5.06 -2.94 -13.87
N ILE A 84 4.66 -4.20 -13.68
CA ILE A 84 4.37 -5.10 -14.80
C ILE A 84 2.87 -5.05 -15.09
N LYS A 85 2.06 -5.22 -14.05
CA LYS A 85 0.62 -5.34 -14.17
C LYS A 85 -0.08 -4.89 -12.90
N PHE A 86 -1.20 -4.24 -13.11
CA PHE A 86 -2.20 -4.03 -12.08
C PHE A 86 -2.93 -5.36 -11.80
N ALA A 87 -2.72 -5.95 -10.63
CA ALA A 87 -3.18 -7.31 -10.34
C ALA A 87 -4.59 -7.33 -9.77
N TRP A 88 -4.96 -6.32 -8.98
CA TRP A 88 -6.29 -6.20 -8.38
C TRP A 88 -6.55 -4.77 -7.85
N SER A 89 -7.78 -4.27 -8.06
CA SER A 89 -8.33 -3.05 -7.45
C SER A 89 -9.59 -3.42 -6.69
N GLY A 90 -9.81 -2.77 -5.56
CA GLY A 90 -11.06 -2.87 -4.84
C GLY A 90 -10.96 -2.25 -3.46
N SER A 91 -11.81 -2.73 -2.57
CA SER A 91 -11.76 -2.36 -1.15
C SER A 91 -11.68 -3.64 -0.33
N LEU A 92 -10.47 -4.00 0.06
CA LEU A 92 -10.22 -5.18 0.88
C LEU A 92 -10.02 -4.74 2.33
N PRO A 93 -10.99 -4.95 3.23
CA PRO A 93 -10.89 -4.49 4.60
C PRO A 93 -9.77 -5.20 5.38
N CYS A 94 -9.10 -4.46 6.26
CA CYS A 94 -8.16 -5.01 7.23
C CYS A 94 -8.92 -5.51 8.47
N THR A 95 -9.40 -6.75 8.44
CA THR A 95 -10.10 -7.38 9.56
C THR A 95 -9.10 -8.02 10.53
N GLY A 96 -9.16 -7.65 11.81
CA GLY A 96 -8.24 -8.19 12.82
C GLY A 96 -6.77 -7.86 12.55
N GLY A 97 -6.50 -6.72 11.89
CA GLY A 97 -5.16 -6.27 11.53
C GLY A 97 -4.55 -6.98 10.32
N LYS A 98 -5.34 -7.75 9.55
CA LYS A 98 -4.88 -8.47 8.36
C LYS A 98 -5.87 -8.31 7.20
N ALA A 99 -5.35 -8.44 5.99
CA ALA A 99 -6.11 -8.46 4.75
C ALA A 99 -5.55 -9.56 3.85
N SER A 100 -6.41 -10.28 3.11
CA SER A 100 -6.00 -11.38 2.24
C SER A 100 -6.77 -11.36 0.93
N GLN A 101 -6.05 -11.50 -0.18
CA GLN A 101 -6.63 -11.50 -1.52
C GLN A 101 -5.95 -12.54 -2.41
N LYS A 102 -6.77 -13.28 -3.16
CA LYS A 102 -6.27 -14.14 -4.22
C LYS A 102 -5.95 -13.32 -5.46
N LEU A 103 -4.75 -13.48 -6.00
CA LEU A 103 -4.27 -12.85 -7.22
C LEU A 103 -3.86 -13.92 -8.22
N LYS A 104 -4.35 -13.81 -9.46
CA LYS A 104 -3.88 -14.66 -10.55
C LYS A 104 -2.57 -14.12 -11.10
N LEU A 105 -1.55 -14.98 -11.17
CA LEU A 105 -0.24 -14.65 -11.74
C LEU A 105 -0.25 -14.76 -13.26
N ASP A 106 -1.04 -13.91 -13.89
CA ASP A 106 -1.18 -13.84 -15.33
C ASP A 106 -0.42 -12.61 -15.85
N ILE A 107 0.88 -12.80 -16.11
CA ILE A 107 1.76 -11.76 -16.64
C ILE A 107 1.62 -11.75 -18.17
N PRO A 108 1.36 -10.59 -18.79
CA PRO A 108 1.18 -10.50 -20.23
C PRO A 108 2.41 -10.98 -20.98
N ASP A 109 2.17 -11.79 -22.02
CA ASP A 109 3.22 -12.22 -22.94
C ASP A 109 3.81 -10.98 -23.64
N GLY A 110 5.13 -10.80 -23.58
CA GLY A 110 5.82 -9.62 -24.10
C GLY A 110 6.34 -8.64 -23.03
N ALA A 111 5.99 -8.83 -21.75
CA ALA A 111 6.81 -8.25 -20.68
C ALA A 111 8.20 -8.88 -20.78
N ASP A 112 9.27 -8.08 -20.84
CA ASP A 112 10.67 -8.55 -20.89
C ASP A 112 11.08 -9.16 -19.53
N VAL A 113 10.45 -10.29 -19.23
CA VAL A 113 10.54 -11.07 -18.00
C VAL A 113 11.07 -12.45 -18.31
N LYS A 114 11.97 -12.91 -17.45
CA LYS A 114 12.54 -14.25 -17.49
C LYS A 114 11.94 -15.07 -16.35
N TYR A 115 11.20 -16.11 -16.71
CA TYR A 115 10.59 -17.03 -15.75
C TYR A 115 11.61 -18.07 -15.26
N GLY A 116 11.33 -18.68 -14.11
CA GLY A 116 12.13 -19.73 -13.50
C GLY A 116 12.86 -19.28 -12.23
N THR A 117 13.87 -20.06 -11.85
CA THR A 117 14.71 -19.84 -10.67
C THR A 117 16.18 -19.78 -11.10
N GLY A 118 16.91 -18.71 -10.75
CA GLY A 118 18.31 -18.55 -11.17
C GLY A 118 18.79 -17.10 -11.07
N SER A 119 20.06 -16.88 -11.39
CA SER A 119 20.68 -15.53 -11.34
C SER A 119 20.15 -14.59 -12.43
N ASP A 120 19.55 -15.13 -13.49
CA ASP A 120 18.97 -14.37 -14.59
C ASP A 120 17.43 -14.35 -14.59
N ALA A 121 16.79 -15.07 -13.65
CA ALA A 121 15.36 -15.04 -13.47
C ALA A 121 14.90 -13.66 -12.96
N THR A 122 13.76 -13.19 -13.45
CA THR A 122 13.16 -11.95 -12.97
C THR A 122 12.63 -12.17 -11.55
N GLY A 123 13.09 -11.35 -10.61
CA GLY A 123 12.46 -11.23 -9.29
C GLY A 123 11.16 -10.45 -9.43
N PHE A 124 10.08 -10.98 -8.86
CA PHE A 124 8.78 -10.34 -8.80
C PHE A 124 8.52 -9.86 -7.37
N MET A 125 7.77 -8.77 -7.23
CA MET A 125 7.33 -8.24 -5.94
C MET A 125 5.84 -7.88 -6.05
N ILE A 126 5.14 -7.91 -4.94
CA ILE A 126 3.80 -7.34 -4.83
C ILE A 126 3.91 -5.98 -4.15
N ARG A 127 3.23 -4.98 -4.69
CA ARG A 127 3.01 -3.70 -4.01
C ARG A 127 1.58 -3.63 -3.52
N ALA A 128 1.40 -3.29 -2.24
CA ALA A 128 0.10 -3.00 -1.66
C ALA A 128 -0.08 -1.50 -1.42
N TRP A 129 -1.26 -0.99 -1.75
CA TRP A 129 -1.70 0.36 -1.39
C TRP A 129 -2.78 0.28 -0.32
N GLY A 130 -2.45 0.67 0.90
CA GLY A 130 -3.38 0.82 2.01
C GLY A 130 -3.95 2.24 2.09
N ALA A 131 -5.17 2.39 2.57
CA ALA A 131 -5.76 3.67 2.96
C ALA A 131 -5.93 3.71 4.49
N VAL A 132 -5.53 4.83 5.11
CA VAL A 132 -5.73 5.07 6.53
C VAL A 132 -7.12 5.70 6.76
N GLY A 133 -8.00 5.01 7.50
CA GLY A 133 -9.41 5.42 7.60
C GLY A 133 -10.12 5.46 6.23
N ASP A 134 -11.26 6.16 6.16
CA ASP A 134 -12.07 6.17 4.93
C ASP A 134 -11.52 7.09 3.83
N ASN A 135 -10.91 8.21 4.22
CA ASN A 135 -10.42 9.29 3.33
C ASN A 135 -9.01 9.78 3.71
N GLY A 136 -8.26 9.02 4.51
CA GLY A 136 -6.93 9.44 4.95
C GLY A 136 -5.83 9.14 3.92
N PRO A 137 -4.59 9.48 4.27
CA PRO A 137 -3.43 9.28 3.39
C PRO A 137 -3.21 7.80 3.06
N HIS A 138 -2.56 7.57 1.92
CA HIS A 138 -2.22 6.22 1.46
C HIS A 138 -0.87 5.76 2.02
N CYS A 139 -0.81 4.51 2.45
CA CYS A 139 0.41 3.80 2.82
C CYS A 139 0.75 2.78 1.74
N THR A 140 2.05 2.57 1.48
CA THR A 140 2.49 1.53 0.56
C THR A 140 3.43 0.55 1.23
N ALA A 141 3.30 -0.73 0.88
CA ALA A 141 4.25 -1.76 1.26
C ALA A 141 4.65 -2.59 0.05
N MET A 142 5.90 -3.01 0.00
CA MET A 142 6.43 -3.95 -1.00
C MET A 142 6.67 -5.30 -0.32
N SER A 143 6.37 -6.39 -1.02
CA SER A 143 6.80 -7.72 -0.61
C SER A 143 8.29 -7.88 -0.87
N ASP A 144 8.88 -8.88 -0.24
CA ASP A 144 10.16 -9.41 -0.69
C ASP A 144 10.02 -10.02 -2.10
N GLN A 145 11.17 -10.24 -2.74
CA GLN A 145 11.21 -10.82 -4.08
C GLN A 145 10.81 -12.30 -4.06
N PHE A 146 10.02 -12.71 -5.03
CA PHE A 146 9.63 -14.09 -5.31
C PHE A 146 9.82 -14.37 -6.81
N HIS A 147 9.71 -15.64 -7.20
CA HIS A 147 9.92 -16.08 -8.59
C HIS A 147 8.64 -16.68 -9.17
N ILE A 148 8.51 -16.60 -10.50
CA ILE A 148 7.42 -17.22 -11.25
C ILE A 148 8.04 -18.17 -12.26
N ASP A 149 7.62 -19.43 -12.23
CA ASP A 149 8.05 -20.48 -13.14
C ASP A 149 6.97 -20.80 -14.19
N ASP A 150 7.37 -20.91 -15.45
CA ASP A 150 6.53 -21.26 -16.60
C ASP A 150 6.83 -22.69 -17.11
N THR A 151 7.45 -23.54 -16.29
CA THR A 151 7.58 -24.96 -16.62
C THR A 151 6.20 -25.60 -16.75
N LYS A 152 5.69 -25.65 -17.99
CA LYS A 152 4.64 -26.60 -18.38
C LYS A 152 5.11 -27.96 -17.89
N THR A 153 4.39 -28.52 -16.91
CA THR A 153 4.72 -29.83 -16.36
C THR A 153 4.63 -30.83 -17.50
N SER A 154 5.76 -31.12 -18.15
CA SER A 154 5.84 -32.13 -19.20
C SER A 154 5.62 -33.45 -18.50
N SER A 155 4.39 -33.95 -18.53
CA SER A 155 4.07 -35.32 -18.14
C SER A 155 4.73 -36.28 -19.13
N LYS A 156 6.06 -36.42 -19.05
CA LYS A 156 6.78 -37.50 -19.73
C LYS A 156 6.45 -38.79 -18.99
N LYS A 157 5.35 -39.40 -19.41
CA LYS A 157 4.93 -40.77 -19.08
C LYS A 157 6.13 -41.69 -19.36
N LYS A 158 6.83 -42.09 -18.30
CA LYS A 158 7.92 -43.06 -18.35
C LYS A 158 7.29 -44.42 -18.65
N LYS A 159 7.15 -44.75 -19.94
CA LYS A 159 6.75 -46.07 -20.41
C LYS A 159 8.03 -46.90 -20.44
N ASN A 160 8.33 -47.59 -19.34
CA ASN A 160 9.35 -48.64 -19.38
C ASN A 160 8.68 -49.92 -19.88
N SER A 161 9.22 -50.38 -21.01
CA SER A 161 9.13 -51.71 -21.58
C SER A 161 9.51 -52.81 -20.60
#